data_AF-A0A538RU49-F1
#
_entry.id   AF-A0A538RU49-F1
#
_cell.length_a   1.000
_cell.length_b   1.000
_cell.length_c   1.000
_cell.angle_alpha   90.00
_cell.angle_beta   90.00
_cell.angle_gamma   90.00
#
_symmetry.space_group_name_H-M   'P 1'
#
loop_
_entity.id
_entity.type
_entity.pdbx_description
1 polymer ?
#
loop_
_entity_poly.entity_id
_entity_poly.type
_entity_poly.pdbx_seq_one_letter_code
_entity_poly.pdbx_strand_id
1 'polypeptide(L)'
;MGPTTLAEFDIAMRLHLDGIGALLGSESGNTIVKEIVPGGAAAEDGRLKPNDKIIGVAQGDDKFTDVIDMKLSDVVKMIRGRRGTKVQLKVVPADKIEPVVLTFTRRNIELKSQEARGEIVDQGKKADGTPYKIGVIDLPSFYSDP
;
A
#
# COMPACT_ATOMS: atom_id res chain seq x y z
N MET A 1 -22.76 -7.70 8.81
CA MET A 1 -21.31 -7.47 8.63
C MET A 1 -20.74 -6.87 9.90
N GLY A 2 -19.52 -7.23 10.30
CA GLY A 2 -18.88 -6.66 11.48
C GLY A 2 -18.35 -5.24 11.21
N PRO A 3 -18.15 -4.41 12.24
CA PRO A 3 -17.65 -3.04 12.07
C PRO A 3 -16.28 -2.96 11.36
N THR A 4 -15.41 -3.95 11.55
CA THR A 4 -14.09 -4.03 10.89
C THR A 4 -14.20 -4.29 9.39
N THR A 5 -15.11 -5.18 8.97
CA THR A 5 -15.28 -5.55 7.56
C THR A 5 -15.88 -4.41 6.74
N LEU A 6 -16.71 -3.57 7.36
CA LEU A 6 -17.28 -2.38 6.71
C LEU A 6 -16.21 -1.31 6.45
N ALA A 7 -15.36 -1.06 7.45
CA ALA A 7 -14.25 -0.12 7.29
C ALA A 7 -13.23 -0.59 6.23
N GLU A 8 -12.98 -1.89 6.13
CA GLU A 8 -12.12 -2.45 5.08
C GLU A 8 -12.77 -2.33 3.68
N PHE A 9 -14.08 -2.54 3.57
CA PHE A 9 -14.83 -2.36 2.33
C PHE A 9 -14.88 -0.90 1.88
N ASP A 10 -15.17 0.05 2.78
CA ASP A 10 -15.18 1.48 2.48
C ASP A 10 -13.82 1.99 1.99
N ILE A 11 -12.72 1.39 2.49
CA ILE A 11 -11.37 1.70 2.03
C ILE A 11 -11.14 1.14 0.63
N ALA A 12 -11.58 -0.08 0.33
CA ALA A 12 -11.48 -0.65 -1.02
C ALA A 12 -12.30 0.16 -2.04
N MET A 13 -13.42 0.76 -1.61
CA MET A 13 -14.25 1.61 -2.46
C MET A 13 -13.68 3.03 -2.66
N ARG A 14 -12.70 3.46 -1.85
CA ARG A 14 -12.05 4.78 -1.94
C ARG A 14 -10.68 4.65 -2.61
N LEU A 15 -10.45 5.46 -3.63
CA LEU A 15 -9.14 5.58 -4.28
C LEU A 15 -8.08 6.27 -3.41
N HIS A 16 -8.33 6.53 -2.13
CA HIS A 16 -7.39 7.21 -1.23
C HIS A 16 -7.27 6.55 0.13
N LEU A 17 -6.05 6.55 0.68
CA LEU A 17 -5.72 5.98 1.98
C LEU A 17 -4.82 6.92 2.77
N ASP A 18 -5.17 7.16 4.04
CA ASP A 18 -4.28 7.82 4.99
C ASP A 18 -3.31 6.82 5.64
N GLY A 19 -2.01 7.00 5.40
CA GLY A 19 -0.98 6.12 5.96
C GLY A 19 0.40 6.42 5.42
N ILE A 20 1.21 5.37 5.28
CA ILE A 20 2.58 5.47 4.73
C ILE A 20 2.67 5.03 3.27
N GLY A 21 1.66 4.37 2.72
CA GLY A 21 1.66 3.88 1.33
C GLY A 21 2.50 2.61 1.14
N ALA A 22 2.21 1.57 1.93
CA ALA A 22 2.82 0.25 1.78
C ALA A 22 1.75 -0.83 1.88
N LEU A 23 1.84 -1.83 1.02
CA LEU A 23 1.06 -3.06 1.11
C LEU A 23 1.77 -4.01 2.06
N LEU A 24 1.07 -4.46 3.09
CA LEU A 24 1.62 -5.34 4.12
C LEU A 24 1.00 -6.73 4.01
N GLY A 25 1.81 -7.75 4.23
CA GLY A 25 1.40 -9.13 4.37
C GLY A 25 1.80 -9.69 5.74
N SER A 26 1.27 -10.86 6.07
CA SER A 26 1.72 -11.64 7.22
C SER A 26 2.33 -12.94 6.72
N GLU A 27 3.54 -13.24 7.16
CA GLU A 27 4.24 -14.48 6.90
C GLU A 27 4.87 -15.01 8.18
N SER A 28 4.49 -16.23 8.58
CA SER A 28 5.04 -16.91 9.76
C SER A 28 5.06 -16.02 11.01
N GLY A 29 3.95 -15.34 11.29
CA GLY A 29 3.81 -14.45 12.46
C GLY A 29 4.48 -13.07 12.32
N ASN A 30 5.19 -12.81 11.22
CA ASN A 30 5.86 -11.54 10.98
C ASN A 30 5.08 -10.68 9.99
N THR A 31 5.01 -9.37 10.24
CA THR A 31 4.48 -8.42 9.26
C THR A 31 5.57 -8.09 8.25
N ILE A 32 5.30 -8.34 6.97
CA ILE A 32 6.23 -8.10 5.87
C ILE A 32 5.70 -7.04 4.91
N VAL A 33 6.61 -6.25 4.35
CA VAL A 33 6.28 -5.32 3.27
C VAL A 33 6.20 -6.09 1.96
N LYS A 34 5.02 -6.16 1.36
CA LYS A 34 4.81 -6.82 0.06
C LYS A 34 5.13 -5.89 -1.09
N GLU A 35 4.63 -4.65 -1.02
CA GLU A 35 4.78 -3.67 -2.08
C GLU A 35 4.80 -2.26 -1.49
N ILE A 36 5.47 -1.33 -2.17
CA ILE A 36 5.46 0.09 -1.84
C ILE A 36 4.60 0.82 -2.86
N VAL A 37 3.62 1.58 -2.39
CA VAL A 37 2.69 2.31 -3.25
C VAL A 37 3.38 3.57 -3.78
N PRO A 38 3.48 3.74 -5.12
CA PRO A 38 4.04 4.96 -5.70
C PRO A 38 3.30 6.22 -5.24
N GLY A 39 4.05 7.29 -4.94
CA GLY A 39 3.48 8.54 -4.40
C GLY A 39 3.16 8.49 -2.90
N GLY A 40 3.41 7.37 -2.21
CA GLY A 40 3.28 7.27 -0.76
C GLY A 40 4.48 7.82 0.02
N ALA A 41 4.32 7.95 1.35
CA ALA A 41 5.41 8.37 2.25
C ALA A 41 6.60 7.41 2.26
N ALA A 42 6.35 6.12 2.21
CA ALA A 42 7.39 5.10 2.13
C ALA A 42 8.15 5.14 0.79
N ALA A 43 7.44 5.43 -0.31
CA ALA A 43 8.04 5.53 -1.64
C ALA A 43 8.96 6.74 -1.77
N GLU A 44 8.52 7.92 -1.31
CA GLU A 44 9.34 9.13 -1.37
C GLU A 44 10.58 9.06 -0.46
N ASP A 45 10.46 8.40 0.68
CA ASP A 45 11.59 8.19 1.60
C ASP A 45 12.58 7.14 1.07
N GLY A 46 12.08 6.09 0.41
CA GLY A 46 12.89 5.09 -0.29
C GLY A 46 13.68 4.11 0.59
N ARG A 47 13.67 4.28 1.93
CA ARG A 47 14.36 3.38 2.85
C ARG A 47 13.61 2.10 3.16
N LEU A 48 12.27 2.12 3.11
CA LEU A 48 11.43 0.93 3.27
C LEU A 48 11.35 0.19 1.93
N LYS A 49 11.66 -1.11 1.94
CA LYS A 49 11.72 -1.93 0.72
C LYS A 49 10.81 -3.15 0.80
N PRO A 50 10.42 -3.72 -0.35
CA PRO A 50 9.77 -5.02 -0.36
C PRO A 50 10.59 -6.10 0.33
N ASN A 51 9.91 -7.01 1.03
CA ASN A 51 10.43 -8.08 1.88
C ASN A 51 11.02 -7.65 3.24
N ASP A 52 11.00 -6.35 3.55
CA ASP A 52 11.36 -5.87 4.88
C ASP A 52 10.36 -6.38 5.93
N LYS A 53 10.88 -6.77 7.11
CA LYS A 53 10.07 -7.27 8.24
C LYS A 53 9.85 -6.16 9.26
N ILE A 54 8.60 -5.84 9.54
CA ILE A 54 8.23 -4.88 10.59
C ILE A 54 8.11 -5.64 11.90
N ILE A 55 8.98 -5.32 12.86
CA ILE A 55 9.03 -5.96 14.19
C ILE A 55 8.54 -5.04 15.30
N GLY A 56 8.43 -3.73 15.05
CA GLY A 56 7.84 -2.81 16.01
C GLY A 56 7.27 -1.55 15.37
N VAL A 57 6.28 -0.96 16.04
CA VAL A 57 5.61 0.29 15.62
C VAL A 57 5.51 1.24 16.81
N ALA A 58 5.88 2.50 16.63
CA ALA A 58 5.70 3.57 17.62
C ALA A 58 4.91 4.74 17.02
N GLN A 59 4.12 5.42 17.86
CA GLN A 59 3.36 6.61 17.49
C GLN A 59 4.17 7.86 17.83
N GLY A 60 4.58 8.66 16.85
CA GLY A 60 5.46 9.81 17.10
C GLY A 60 6.77 9.39 17.78
N ASP A 61 7.01 9.94 18.98
CA ASP A 61 8.19 9.66 19.82
C ASP A 61 7.87 8.71 20.99
N ASP A 62 6.72 8.03 20.95
CA ASP A 62 6.33 7.05 21.96
C ASP A 62 7.21 5.79 21.93
N LYS A 63 7.00 4.90 22.91
CA LYS A 63 7.69 3.61 22.96
C LYS A 63 7.24 2.70 21.80
N PHE A 64 8.19 1.91 21.30
CA PHE A 64 7.88 0.84 20.34
C PHE A 64 7.02 -0.23 20.99
N THR A 65 5.92 -0.54 20.33
CA THR A 65 5.13 -1.74 20.57
C THR A 65 5.66 -2.84 19.66
N ASP A 66 5.98 -4.00 20.24
CA ASP A 66 6.35 -5.19 19.49
C ASP A 66 5.13 -5.72 18.74
N VAL A 67 5.32 -6.07 17.46
CA VAL A 67 4.24 -6.52 16.58
C VAL A 67 4.43 -7.95 16.08
N ILE A 68 5.38 -8.70 16.65
CA ILE A 68 5.59 -10.10 16.31
C ILE A 68 4.38 -10.91 16.81
N ASP A 69 3.89 -11.83 15.97
CA ASP A 69 2.67 -12.63 16.17
C ASP A 69 1.37 -11.81 16.35
N MET A 70 1.43 -10.50 16.11
CA MET A 70 0.26 -9.65 16.14
C MET A 70 -0.57 -9.82 14.86
N LYS A 71 -1.90 -9.67 14.97
CA LYS A 71 -2.77 -9.74 13.79
C LYS A 71 -2.41 -8.62 12.81
N LEU A 72 -2.28 -8.98 11.53
CA LEU A 72 -1.96 -8.03 10.46
C LEU A 72 -2.86 -6.80 10.47
N SER A 73 -4.17 -6.98 10.69
CA SER A 73 -5.14 -5.89 10.75
C SER A 73 -4.86 -4.90 11.88
N ASP A 74 -4.35 -5.34 13.02
CA ASP A 74 -4.01 -4.47 14.14
C ASP A 74 -2.70 -3.72 13.89
N VAL A 75 -1.71 -4.37 13.26
CA VAL A 75 -0.47 -3.71 12.82
C VAL A 75 -0.78 -2.63 11.78
N VAL A 76 -1.64 -2.96 10.82
CA VAL A 76 -2.12 -2.01 9.79
C VAL A 76 -2.82 -0.82 10.45
N LYS A 77 -3.68 -1.02 11.46
CA LYS A 77 -4.31 0.09 12.20
C LYS A 77 -3.29 0.98 12.90
N MET A 78 -2.23 0.42 13.46
CA MET A 78 -1.17 1.19 14.13
C MET A 78 -0.33 2.00 13.14
N ILE A 79 -0.04 1.45 11.97
CA ILE A 79 0.74 2.14 10.93
C ILE A 79 -0.09 3.23 10.26
N ARG A 80 -1.39 2.99 10.08
CA ARG A 80 -2.37 4.00 9.70
C ARG A 80 -2.54 5.04 10.81
N GLY A 81 -3.17 6.16 10.46
CA GLY A 81 -3.41 7.25 11.40
C GLY A 81 -3.64 8.56 10.67
N ARG A 82 -3.93 9.61 11.44
CA ARG A 82 -4.26 10.93 10.90
C ARG A 82 -3.11 11.49 10.06
N ARG A 83 -3.45 12.10 8.92
CA ARG A 83 -2.50 12.82 8.07
C ARG A 83 -1.66 13.82 8.88
N GLY A 84 -0.36 13.91 8.56
CA GLY A 84 0.59 14.81 9.21
C GLY A 84 1.15 14.29 10.54
N THR A 85 0.61 13.20 11.08
CA THR A 85 1.21 12.56 12.27
C THR A 85 2.41 11.69 11.89
N LYS A 86 3.36 11.53 12.81
CA LYS A 86 4.54 10.68 12.62
C LYS A 86 4.30 9.26 13.12
N VAL A 87 4.91 8.30 12.46
CA VAL A 87 4.99 6.92 12.88
C VAL A 87 6.44 6.44 12.73
N GLN A 88 6.91 5.64 13.68
CA GLN A 88 8.21 5.01 13.59
C GLN A 88 8.02 3.51 13.43
N LEU A 89 8.73 2.93 12.48
CA LEU A 89 8.77 1.50 12.24
C LEU A 89 10.16 0.99 12.62
N LYS A 90 10.20 -0.05 13.44
CA LYS A 90 11.40 -0.85 13.66
C LYS A 90 11.35 -2.00 12.67
N VAL A 91 12.31 -2.01 11.75
CA VAL A 91 12.30 -2.86 10.56
C VAL A 91 13.58 -3.68 10.52
N VAL A 92 13.48 -4.96 10.23
CA VAL A 92 14.62 -5.80 9.83
C VAL A 92 14.65 -5.81 8.30
N PRO A 93 15.64 -5.16 7.67
CA PRO A 93 15.74 -5.14 6.21
C PRO A 93 15.91 -6.55 5.64
N ALA A 94 15.40 -6.80 4.44
CA ALA A 94 15.56 -8.11 3.80
C ALA A 94 17.03 -8.52 3.58
N ASP A 95 17.92 -7.53 3.43
CA ASP A 95 19.35 -7.69 3.15
C ASP A 95 20.24 -7.65 4.40
N LYS A 96 19.70 -7.39 5.59
CA LYS A 96 20.47 -7.20 6.82
C LYS A 96 19.84 -7.92 8.01
N ILE A 97 20.65 -8.20 9.03
CA ILE A 97 20.18 -8.83 10.26
C ILE A 97 19.82 -7.76 11.29
N GLU A 98 20.52 -6.62 11.31
CA GLU A 98 20.28 -5.58 12.29
C GLU A 98 18.99 -4.79 12.03
N PRO A 99 18.12 -4.64 13.04
CA PRO A 99 16.96 -3.78 12.92
C PRO A 99 17.36 -2.30 12.77
N VAL A 100 16.68 -1.60 11.88
CA VAL A 100 16.77 -0.15 11.70
C VAL A 100 15.45 0.52 12.10
N VAL A 101 15.54 1.77 12.53
CA VAL A 101 14.35 2.58 12.84
C VAL A 101 14.13 3.58 11.70
N LEU A 102 12.94 3.52 11.11
CA LEU A 102 12.50 4.40 10.04
C LEU A 102 11.34 5.26 10.54
N THR A 103 11.38 6.56 10.29
CA THR A 103 10.31 7.50 10.69
C THR A 103 9.63 8.02 9.44
N PHE A 104 8.30 7.92 9.40
CA PHE A 104 7.47 8.41 8.32
C PHE A 104 6.45 9.42 8.82
N THR A 105 6.11 10.38 7.97
CA THR A 105 4.96 11.27 8.21
C THR A 105 3.79 10.78 7.37
N ARG A 106 2.65 10.52 8.01
CA ARG A 106 1.47 9.97 7.34
C ARG A 106 0.89 10.97 6.36
N ARG A 107 0.51 10.50 5.17
CA ARG A 107 -0.07 11.32 4.11
C ARG A 107 -1.29 10.63 3.52
N ASN A 108 -2.09 11.43 2.82
CA ASN A 108 -3.12 10.90 1.95
C ASN A 108 -2.44 10.38 0.68
N ILE A 109 -2.60 9.10 0.38
CA ILE A 109 -2.06 8.47 -0.83
C ILE A 109 -3.22 8.19 -1.78
N GLU A 110 -3.11 8.70 -3.01
CA GLU A 110 -4.01 8.34 -4.11
C GLU A 110 -3.55 7.03 -4.75
N LEU A 111 -4.43 6.04 -4.82
CA LEU A 111 -4.18 4.72 -5.40
C LEU A 111 -4.38 4.76 -6.93
N LYS A 112 -3.56 5.54 -7.64
CA LYS A 112 -3.62 5.68 -9.11
C LYS A 112 -3.37 4.38 -9.90
N SER A 113 -2.84 3.35 -9.23
CA SER A 113 -2.73 2.01 -9.79
C SER A 113 -4.04 1.22 -9.78
N GLN A 114 -5.01 1.64 -8.96
CA GLN A 114 -6.32 1.00 -8.84
C GLN A 114 -7.40 1.67 -9.70
N GLU A 115 -7.07 2.79 -10.37
CA GLU A 115 -7.95 3.46 -11.32
C GLU A 115 -8.08 2.64 -12.61
N ALA A 116 -9.27 2.72 -13.24
CA ALA A 116 -9.49 2.13 -14.55
C ALA A 116 -8.57 2.77 -15.60
N ARG A 117 -7.97 1.95 -16.47
CA ARG A 117 -7.11 2.42 -17.57
C ARG A 117 -7.66 1.98 -18.90
N GLY A 118 -7.62 2.85 -19.90
CA GLY A 118 -8.00 2.54 -21.27
C GLY A 118 -6.81 2.72 -22.21
N GLU A 119 -6.60 1.78 -23.12
CA GLU A 119 -5.65 1.91 -24.23
C GLU A 119 -6.29 1.49 -25.56
N ILE A 120 -5.76 2.02 -26.67
CA ILE A 120 -6.17 1.60 -28.01
C ILE A 120 -5.01 0.81 -28.59
N VAL A 121 -5.24 -0.48 -28.86
CA VAL A 121 -4.28 -1.37 -29.49
C VAL A 121 -4.60 -1.47 -30.97
N ASP A 122 -3.62 -1.15 -31.80
CA ASP A 122 -3.68 -1.38 -33.25
C ASP A 122 -3.29 -2.84 -33.54
N GLN A 123 -4.24 -3.61 -34.07
CA GLN A 123 -4.08 -5.07 -34.28
C GLN A 123 -4.59 -5.48 -35.66
N GLY A 124 -3.89 -6.43 -36.30
CA GLY A 124 -4.22 -6.92 -37.64
C GLY A 124 -4.13 -5.86 -38.76
N LYS A 125 -4.63 -6.22 -39.94
CA LYS A 125 -4.81 -5.31 -41.09
C LYS A 125 -6.17 -5.53 -41.72
N LYS A 126 -6.86 -4.45 -42.03
CA LYS A 126 -8.07 -4.42 -42.86
C LYS A 126 -7.70 -4.64 -44.33
N ALA A 127 -8.71 -4.86 -45.17
CA ALA A 127 -8.54 -4.99 -46.61
C ALA A 127 -7.90 -3.76 -47.28
N ASP A 128 -8.02 -2.57 -46.66
CA ASP A 128 -7.41 -1.31 -47.10
C ASP A 128 -5.97 -1.10 -46.57
N GLY A 129 -5.42 -2.05 -45.82
CA GLY A 129 -4.08 -1.99 -45.25
C GLY A 129 -3.98 -1.25 -43.90
N THR A 130 -5.05 -0.60 -43.43
CA THR A 130 -5.07 0.06 -42.11
C THR A 130 -5.29 -0.94 -40.97
N PRO A 131 -4.76 -0.71 -39.75
CA PRO A 131 -4.97 -1.62 -38.62
C PRO A 131 -6.39 -1.52 -38.04
N TYR A 132 -6.85 -2.57 -37.37
CA TYR A 132 -8.04 -2.48 -36.53
C TYR A 132 -7.68 -1.77 -35.22
N LYS A 133 -8.47 -0.77 -34.82
CA LYS A 133 -8.36 -0.11 -33.52
C LYS A 133 -9.21 -0.87 -32.51
N ILE A 134 -8.57 -1.49 -31.53
CA ILE A 134 -9.24 -2.22 -30.45
C ILE A 134 -9.06 -1.41 -29.16
N GLY A 135 -10.17 -0.96 -28.57
CA GLY A 135 -10.14 -0.36 -27.23
C GLY A 135 -10.08 -1.45 -26.16
N VAL A 136 -9.06 -1.40 -25.31
CA VAL A 136 -8.88 -2.28 -24.15
C VAL A 136 -9.06 -1.45 -22.90
N ILE A 137 -9.92 -1.89 -21.98
CA ILE A 137 -10.13 -1.26 -20.68
C ILE A 137 -9.68 -2.25 -19.60
N ASP A 138 -8.69 -1.86 -18.82
CA ASP A 138 -8.22 -2.58 -17.64
C ASP A 138 -8.92 -2.00 -16.40
N LEU A 139 -9.64 -2.87 -15.69
CA LEU A 139 -10.39 -2.56 -14.47
C LEU A 139 -9.82 -3.39 -13.32
N PRO A 140 -8.78 -2.89 -12.62
CA PRO A 140 -8.11 -3.66 -11.58
C PRO A 140 -8.95 -3.80 -10.31
N SER A 141 -9.89 -2.87 -10.05
CA SER A 141 -10.82 -2.95 -8.93
C SER A 141 -12.14 -2.22 -9.23
N PHE A 142 -13.21 -2.56 -8.52
CA PHE A 142 -14.44 -1.78 -8.50
C PHE A 142 -14.33 -0.71 -7.42
N TYR A 143 -14.49 0.56 -7.80
CA TYR A 143 -14.43 1.72 -6.90
C TYR A 143 -15.64 2.64 -7.14
N SER A 144 -15.91 3.54 -6.19
CA SER A 144 -16.94 4.56 -6.34
C SER A 144 -16.29 5.94 -6.30
N ASP A 145 -16.39 6.67 -7.40
CA ASP A 145 -16.03 8.09 -7.47
C ASP A 145 -17.30 8.90 -7.17
N PRO A 146 -17.34 9.72 -6.08
CA PRO A 146 -18.53 10.51 -5.73
C PRO A 146 -18.75 11.73 -6.63
#